data_AF-A0A1T4TKZ7-F1
#
_entry.id   AF-A0A1T4TKZ7-F1
#
_cell.length_a   1.000
_cell.length_b   1.000
_cell.length_c   1.000
_cell.angle_alpha   90.00
_cell.angle_beta   90.00
_cell.angle_gamma   90.00
#
_symmetry.space_group_name_H-M   'P 1'
#
loop_
_entity.id
_entity.type
_entity.pdbx_description
1 polymer ?
#
loop_
_entity_poly.entity_id
_entity_poly.type
_entity_poly.pdbx_seq_one_letter_code
_entity_poly.pdbx_strand_id
1 'polypeptide(L)'
;MELLQYEFTTAPKGSYLGNIGELIKKIRYYRTNVPIEEFKAALPSLKLLEQRLQEFDDSIGLMKRYYVDEIMEELQQEAEVEGKLMVDIERFSKIIINTIFREEFVIKEFAFDFRIKEAVKWLEFYGYKSEQIIDERLNVVKDIFRSACSMHNIIFIDSTLT
;
A
#
# COMPACT_ATOMS: atom_id res chain seq x y z
N MET A 1 6.85 7.92 -9.75
CA MET A 1 7.71 6.81 -10.26
C MET A 1 7.06 5.51 -9.84
N GLU A 2 6.91 4.52 -10.71
CA GLU A 2 6.30 3.24 -10.32
C GLU A 2 7.25 2.39 -9.45
N LEU A 3 7.20 2.57 -8.11
CA LEU A 3 8.13 1.94 -7.14
C LEU A 3 8.24 0.43 -7.30
N LEU A 4 7.11 -0.21 -7.57
CA LEU A 4 6.96 -1.65 -7.55
C LEU A 4 7.70 -2.34 -8.70
N GLN A 5 7.90 -1.64 -9.84
CA GLN A 5 8.73 -2.13 -10.94
C GLN A 5 10.18 -2.41 -10.48
N TYR A 6 10.66 -1.61 -9.53
CA TYR A 6 12.05 -1.67 -9.07
C TYR A 6 12.20 -2.46 -7.76
N GLU A 7 11.19 -2.44 -6.88
CA GLU A 7 11.23 -3.09 -5.57
C GLU A 7 11.39 -4.62 -5.65
N PHE A 8 10.76 -5.26 -6.64
CA PHE A 8 10.76 -6.72 -6.79
C PHE A 8 11.67 -7.25 -7.90
N THR A 9 12.38 -6.36 -8.59
CA THR A 9 13.35 -6.77 -9.61
C THR A 9 14.53 -7.47 -8.94
N THR A 10 14.82 -8.69 -9.36
CA THR A 10 16.02 -9.45 -8.96
C THR A 10 17.23 -8.96 -9.74
N ALA A 11 17.72 -7.77 -9.37
CA ALA A 11 18.90 -7.17 -9.98
C ALA A 11 20.17 -7.44 -9.14
N PRO A 12 21.36 -7.57 -9.77
CA PRO A 12 22.62 -7.70 -9.05
C PRO A 12 22.85 -6.52 -8.09
N LYS A 13 23.38 -6.81 -6.89
CA LYS A 13 23.73 -5.77 -5.92
C LYS A 13 24.76 -4.80 -6.53
N GLY A 14 24.53 -3.50 -6.37
CA GLY A 14 25.39 -2.45 -6.93
C GLY A 14 25.06 -2.06 -8.38
N SER A 15 24.21 -2.81 -9.09
CA SER A 15 23.65 -2.37 -10.38
C SER A 15 22.67 -1.21 -10.18
N TYR A 16 22.36 -0.48 -11.25
CA TYR A 16 21.36 0.60 -11.23
C TYR A 16 20.02 0.13 -10.63
N LEU A 17 19.42 -0.92 -11.19
CA LEU A 17 18.16 -1.49 -10.72
C LEU A 17 18.27 -2.05 -9.29
N GLY A 18 19.42 -2.63 -8.93
CA GLY A 18 19.68 -3.12 -7.57
C GLY A 18 19.72 -1.98 -6.55
N ASN A 19 20.37 -0.86 -6.88
CA ASN A 19 20.46 0.31 -6.02
C ASN A 19 19.12 1.05 -5.91
N ILE A 20 18.32 1.15 -6.99
CA ILE A 20 16.96 1.69 -6.92
C ILE A 20 16.10 0.83 -6.01
N GLY A 21 16.09 -0.49 -6.22
CA GLY A 21 15.32 -1.41 -5.40
C GLY A 21 15.73 -1.37 -3.92
N GLU A 22 17.03 -1.26 -3.62
CA GLU A 22 17.52 -1.08 -2.25
C GLU A 22 17.05 0.25 -1.64
N LEU A 23 17.11 1.34 -2.41
CA LEU A 23 16.67 2.67 -1.94
C LEU A 23 15.17 2.67 -1.61
N ILE A 24 14.33 2.10 -2.49
CA ILE A 24 12.88 2.00 -2.28
C ILE A 24 12.57 1.21 -1.01
N LYS A 25 13.15 0.02 -0.86
CA LYS A 25 12.92 -0.84 0.31
C LYS A 25 13.29 -0.16 1.62
N LYS A 26 14.43 0.55 1.63
CA LYS A 26 14.86 1.30 2.81
C LYS A 26 13.90 2.44 3.12
N ILE A 27 13.54 3.26 2.14
CA ILE A 27 12.61 4.39 2.36
C ILE A 27 11.25 3.87 2.84
N ARG A 28 10.70 2.83 2.22
CA ARG A 28 9.43 2.20 2.64
C ARG A 28 9.54 1.67 4.08
N TYR A 29 10.61 0.95 4.41
CA TYR A 29 10.85 0.50 5.79
C TYR A 29 10.88 1.67 6.77
N TYR A 30 11.66 2.72 6.46
CA TYR A 30 11.80 3.87 7.35
C TYR A 30 10.49 4.65 7.54
N ARG A 31 9.69 4.76 6.47
CA ARG A 31 8.40 5.46 6.51
C ARG A 31 7.36 4.68 7.33
N THR A 32 7.32 3.36 7.18
CA THR A 32 6.22 2.54 7.72
C THR A 32 6.51 2.03 9.14
N ASN A 33 7.77 1.73 9.48
CA ASN A 33 8.09 0.91 10.66
C ASN A 33 8.87 1.62 11.75
N VAL A 34 9.36 2.83 11.53
CA VAL A 34 10.23 3.52 12.51
C VAL A 34 9.81 4.96 12.75
N PRO A 35 10.14 5.52 13.94
CA PRO A 35 9.85 6.90 14.27
C PRO A 35 10.52 7.89 13.31
N ILE A 36 9.89 9.05 13.15
CA ILE A 36 10.36 10.11 12.26
C ILE A 36 11.80 10.55 12.53
N GLU A 37 12.27 10.50 13.78
CA GLU A 37 13.64 10.89 14.13
C GLU A 37 14.69 9.87 13.68
N GLU A 38 14.35 8.59 13.67
CA GLU A 38 15.20 7.54 13.09
C GLU A 38 15.24 7.66 11.57
N PHE A 39 14.11 8.01 10.93
CA PHE A 39 14.11 8.30 9.51
C PHE A 39 15.01 9.50 9.17
N LYS A 40 14.91 10.61 9.92
CA LYS A 40 15.80 11.77 9.73
C LYS A 40 17.26 11.41 9.90
N ALA A 41 17.59 10.57 10.88
CA ALA A 41 18.95 10.08 11.09
C ALA A 41 19.45 9.20 9.92
N ALA A 42 18.55 8.49 9.23
CA ALA A 42 18.87 7.67 8.07
C ALA A 42 18.98 8.46 6.76
N LEU A 43 18.38 9.65 6.64
CA LEU A 43 18.36 10.47 5.42
C LEU A 43 19.75 10.66 4.77
N PRO A 44 20.85 10.94 5.50
CA PRO A 44 22.17 11.06 4.88
C PRO A 44 22.60 9.78 4.16
N SER A 45 22.34 8.61 4.75
CA SER A 45 22.68 7.32 4.12
C SER A 45 21.82 7.02 2.89
N LEU A 46 20.56 7.45 2.89
CA LEU A 46 19.66 7.33 1.75
C LEU A 46 20.08 8.27 0.62
N LYS A 47 20.51 9.49 0.95
CA LYS A 47 21.05 10.45 -0.03
C LYS A 47 22.38 9.99 -0.63
N LEU A 48 23.22 9.24 0.09
CA LEU A 48 24.39 8.59 -0.50
C LEU A 48 24.03 7.53 -1.54
N LEU A 49 22.95 6.77 -1.33
CA LEU A 49 22.44 5.84 -2.33
C LEU A 49 21.82 6.57 -3.53
N GLU A 50 21.08 7.66 -3.30
CA GLU A 50 20.58 8.54 -4.36
C GLU A 50 21.71 9.12 -5.21
N GLN A 51 22.80 9.58 -4.60
CA GLN A 51 23.96 10.10 -5.34
C GLN A 51 24.56 9.07 -6.27
N ARG A 52 24.68 7.81 -5.84
CA ARG A 52 25.15 6.72 -6.72
C ARG A 52 24.23 6.50 -7.92
N LEU A 53 22.91 6.62 -7.72
CA LEU A 53 21.95 6.53 -8.81
C LEU A 53 22.06 7.70 -9.78
N GLN A 54 22.27 8.92 -9.25
CA GLN A 54 22.53 10.10 -10.07
C GLN A 54 23.83 9.98 -10.86
N GLU A 55 24.89 9.37 -10.31
CA GLU A 55 26.12 9.06 -11.05
C GLU A 55 25.86 8.10 -12.22
N PHE A 56 24.99 7.10 -12.04
CA PHE A 56 24.55 6.24 -13.15
C PHE A 56 23.78 7.05 -14.19
N ASP A 57 22.82 7.87 -13.79
CA ASP A 57 22.04 8.72 -14.70
C ASP A 57 22.94 9.64 -15.53
N ASP A 58 23.90 10.30 -14.88
CA ASP A 58 24.89 11.18 -15.51
C ASP A 58 25.74 10.40 -16.54
N SER A 59 26.13 9.16 -16.22
CA SER A 59 26.94 8.32 -17.11
C SER A 59 26.24 7.93 -18.42
N ILE A 60 24.91 7.94 -18.43
CA ILE A 60 24.08 7.63 -19.61
C ILE A 60 23.40 8.89 -20.20
N GLY A 61 23.77 10.09 -19.72
CA GLY A 61 23.27 11.36 -20.23
C GLY A 61 21.81 11.66 -19.87
N LEU A 62 21.28 11.04 -18.81
CA LEU A 62 19.95 11.35 -18.30
C LEU A 62 19.97 12.60 -17.42
N MET A 63 18.83 13.29 -17.36
CA MET A 63 18.67 14.40 -16.42
C MET A 63 18.67 13.90 -14.98
N LYS A 64 19.27 14.69 -14.09
CA LYS A 64 19.30 14.42 -12.65
C LYS A 64 17.90 14.20 -12.09
N ARG A 65 17.69 13.08 -11.41
CA ARG A 65 16.46 12.73 -10.68
C ARG A 65 16.67 12.78 -9.18
N TYR A 66 15.61 13.13 -8.44
CA TYR A 66 15.61 13.22 -6.99
C TYR A 66 14.88 12.00 -6.41
N TYR A 67 15.54 10.83 -6.47
CA TYR A 67 14.91 9.54 -6.16
C TYR A 67 14.28 9.50 -4.77
N VAL A 68 14.92 10.02 -3.71
CA VAL A 68 14.33 10.00 -2.36
C VAL A 68 13.00 10.75 -2.35
N ASP A 69 12.94 11.91 -2.99
CA ASP A 69 11.75 12.77 -2.98
C ASP A 69 10.64 12.15 -3.84
N GLU A 70 10.97 11.63 -5.03
CA GLU A 70 10.03 10.89 -5.87
C GLU A 70 9.47 9.64 -5.17
N ILE A 71 10.29 8.91 -4.42
CA ILE A 71 9.85 7.73 -3.66
C ILE A 71 8.92 8.13 -2.51
N MET A 72 9.27 9.17 -1.78
CA MET A 72 8.44 9.68 -0.70
C MET A 72 7.09 10.19 -1.18
N GLU A 73 7.05 10.86 -2.33
CA GLU A 73 5.82 11.33 -2.96
C GLU A 73 4.92 10.15 -3.39
N GLU A 74 5.48 9.14 -4.05
CA GLU A 74 4.68 7.98 -4.47
C GLU A 74 4.11 7.22 -3.26
N LEU A 75 4.93 6.99 -2.22
CA LEU A 75 4.46 6.37 -0.98
C LEU A 75 3.37 7.20 -0.28
N GLN A 76 3.35 8.53 -0.48
CA GLN A 76 2.29 9.41 0.03
C GLN A 76 1.00 9.21 -0.74
N GLN A 77 1.07 9.14 -2.07
CA GLN A 77 -0.09 8.86 -2.91
C GLN A 77 -0.67 7.46 -2.62
N GLU A 78 0.18 6.45 -2.39
CA GLU A 78 -0.26 5.11 -1.96
C GLU A 78 -1.10 5.18 -0.67
N ALA A 79 -0.57 5.84 0.37
CA ALA A 79 -1.23 5.99 1.66
C ALA A 79 -2.55 6.80 1.57
N GLU A 80 -2.60 7.82 0.72
CA GLU A 80 -3.81 8.61 0.51
C GLU A 80 -4.94 7.81 -0.15
N VAL A 81 -4.61 6.95 -1.12
CA VAL A 81 -5.60 6.09 -1.77
C VAL A 81 -6.12 5.04 -0.80
N GLU A 82 -5.24 4.42 -0.02
CA GLU A 82 -5.62 3.49 1.05
C GLU A 82 -6.54 4.17 2.07
N GLY A 83 -6.18 5.38 2.52
CA GLY A 83 -6.99 6.16 3.46
C GLY A 83 -8.39 6.48 2.91
N LYS A 84 -8.50 6.88 1.64
CA LYS A 84 -9.80 7.13 0.99
C LYS A 84 -10.65 5.87 0.89
N LEU A 85 -10.05 4.74 0.50
CA LEU A 85 -10.72 3.45 0.47
C LEU A 85 -11.29 3.08 1.83
N MET A 86 -10.49 3.20 2.89
CA MET A 86 -10.90 2.84 4.25
C MET A 86 -12.04 3.72 4.76
N VAL A 87 -12.01 5.04 4.47
CA VAL A 87 -13.10 5.96 4.83
C VAL A 87 -14.40 5.56 4.13
N ASP A 88 -14.35 5.22 2.85
CA ASP A 88 -15.54 4.82 2.10
C ASP A 88 -16.11 3.48 2.58
N ILE A 89 -15.24 2.49 2.85
CA ILE A 89 -15.64 1.21 3.44
C ILE A 89 -16.36 1.45 4.77
N GLU A 90 -15.77 2.24 5.67
CA GLU A 90 -16.39 2.52 6.98
C GLU A 90 -17.73 3.25 6.83
N ARG A 91 -17.79 4.24 5.95
CA ARG A 91 -18.99 5.04 5.72
C ARG A 91 -20.13 4.19 5.17
N PHE A 92 -19.88 3.44 4.10
CA PHE A 92 -20.90 2.59 3.50
C PHE A 92 -21.35 1.47 4.43
N SER A 93 -20.41 0.87 5.16
CA SER A 93 -20.73 -0.18 6.12
C SER A 93 -21.59 0.35 7.27
N LYS A 94 -21.22 1.49 7.86
CA LYS A 94 -22.04 2.14 8.90
C LYS A 94 -23.45 2.48 8.40
N ILE A 95 -23.62 2.92 7.16
CA ILE A 95 -24.95 3.26 6.63
C ILE A 95 -25.77 2.00 6.37
N ILE A 96 -25.22 1.05 5.61
CA ILE A 96 -25.95 -0.10 5.07
C ILE A 96 -26.22 -1.12 6.18
N ILE A 97 -25.21 -1.47 6.98
CA ILE A 97 -25.35 -2.52 8.01
C ILE A 97 -26.23 -2.04 9.15
N ASN A 98 -26.05 -0.80 9.61
CA ASN A 98 -26.94 -0.23 10.64
C ASN A 98 -28.39 -0.13 10.15
N THR A 99 -28.62 0.08 8.85
CA THR A 99 -29.99 0.15 8.31
C THR A 99 -30.63 -1.24 8.21
N ILE A 100 -29.90 -2.23 7.68
CA ILE A 100 -30.44 -3.57 7.42
C ILE A 100 -30.56 -4.38 8.72
N PHE A 101 -29.51 -4.37 9.54
CA PHE A 101 -29.39 -5.24 10.71
C PHE A 101 -29.67 -4.52 12.04
N ARG A 102 -29.79 -3.18 12.02
CA ARG A 102 -29.99 -2.34 13.24
C ARG A 102 -28.89 -2.52 14.28
N GLU A 103 -27.71 -2.90 13.83
CA GLU A 103 -26.52 -3.11 14.66
C GLU A 103 -25.42 -2.14 14.24
N GLU A 104 -24.51 -1.85 15.16
CA GLU A 104 -23.34 -1.01 14.86
C GLU A 104 -22.29 -1.81 14.09
N PHE A 105 -21.89 -1.33 12.91
CA PHE A 105 -20.77 -1.91 12.19
C PHE A 105 -19.42 -1.61 12.86
N VAL A 106 -18.65 -2.68 13.13
CA VAL A 106 -17.28 -2.59 13.67
C VAL A 106 -16.28 -3.18 12.66
N ILE A 107 -15.64 -2.32 11.87
CA ILE A 107 -14.67 -2.74 10.83
C ILE A 107 -13.52 -3.61 11.39
N LYS A 108 -13.15 -3.40 12.65
CA LYS A 108 -12.04 -4.10 13.32
C LYS A 108 -12.29 -5.59 13.48
N GLU A 109 -13.53 -6.06 13.38
CA GLU A 109 -13.93 -7.47 13.43
C GLU A 109 -13.54 -8.24 12.17
N PHE A 110 -13.28 -7.53 11.06
CA PHE A 110 -12.95 -8.15 9.77
C PHE A 110 -11.45 -8.20 9.53
N ALA A 111 -10.99 -9.30 8.92
CA ALA A 111 -9.65 -9.53 8.45
C ALA A 111 -9.56 -9.21 6.96
N PHE A 112 -8.70 -8.27 6.60
CA PHE A 112 -8.41 -7.92 5.21
C PHE A 112 -7.02 -7.28 5.12
N ASP A 113 -6.39 -7.40 3.96
CA ASP A 113 -5.12 -6.74 3.63
C ASP A 113 -5.31 -5.87 2.39
N PHE A 114 -4.84 -4.63 2.48
CA PHE A 114 -4.64 -3.81 1.28
C PHE A 114 -3.23 -4.08 0.73
N ARG A 115 -3.15 -4.34 -0.57
CA ARG A 115 -1.90 -4.68 -1.25
C ARG A 115 -1.79 -3.93 -2.57
N ILE A 116 -0.55 -3.67 -2.97
CA ILE A 116 -0.22 -2.97 -4.20
C ILE A 116 0.91 -3.73 -4.89
N LYS A 117 0.75 -4.03 -6.18
CA LYS A 117 1.79 -4.63 -7.05
C LYS A 117 1.70 -3.99 -8.43
N GLU A 118 2.82 -3.45 -8.91
CA GLU A 118 2.88 -2.67 -10.15
C GLU A 118 1.83 -1.54 -10.15
N ALA A 119 1.01 -1.41 -11.20
CA ALA A 119 -0.11 -0.48 -11.27
C ALA A 119 -1.42 -1.05 -10.67
N VAL A 120 -1.39 -2.27 -10.13
CA VAL A 120 -2.56 -2.99 -9.65
C VAL A 120 -2.67 -2.88 -8.13
N LYS A 121 -3.74 -2.25 -7.67
CA LYS A 121 -4.12 -2.19 -6.25
C LYS A 121 -5.17 -3.26 -6.00
N TRP A 122 -5.06 -4.01 -4.92
CA TRP A 122 -6.13 -4.92 -4.51
C TRP A 122 -6.32 -4.95 -3.00
N LEU A 123 -7.55 -5.25 -2.59
CA LEU A 123 -7.90 -5.57 -1.24
C LEU A 123 -8.23 -7.06 -1.18
N GLU A 124 -7.51 -7.80 -0.35
CA GLU A 124 -7.76 -9.21 -0.08
C GLU A 124 -8.54 -9.34 1.23
N PHE A 125 -9.75 -9.89 1.16
CA PHE A 125 -10.66 -10.02 2.28
C PHE A 125 -10.71 -11.48 2.76
N TYR A 126 -10.48 -11.70 4.06
CA TYR A 126 -10.39 -13.03 4.66
C TYR A 126 -11.58 -13.39 5.55
N GLY A 127 -12.50 -12.45 5.80
CA GLY A 127 -13.71 -12.69 6.61
C GLY A 127 -13.60 -12.10 8.01
N TYR A 128 -14.17 -12.78 9.00
CA TYR A 128 -14.05 -12.37 10.41
C TYR A 128 -12.67 -12.74 10.97
N LYS A 129 -12.14 -11.92 11.87
CA LYS A 129 -10.92 -12.24 12.64
C LYS A 129 -11.14 -13.36 13.66
N SER A 130 -12.37 -13.50 14.16
CA SER A 130 -12.76 -14.62 15.01
C SER A 130 -13.35 -15.75 14.15
N GLU A 131 -12.96 -16.99 14.42
CA GLU A 131 -13.25 -18.17 13.59
C GLU A 131 -14.73 -18.62 13.55
N GLN A 132 -15.71 -17.82 13.98
CA GLN A 132 -17.00 -18.39 14.40
C GLN A 132 -18.30 -17.91 13.77
N ILE A 133 -18.31 -17.03 12.77
CA ILE A 133 -19.61 -16.60 12.23
C ILE A 133 -19.54 -16.43 10.71
N ILE A 134 -19.98 -17.44 9.95
CA ILE A 134 -20.45 -17.20 8.57
C ILE A 134 -21.94 -16.89 8.70
N ASP A 135 -22.31 -15.62 8.48
CA ASP A 135 -23.66 -15.07 8.57
C ASP A 135 -23.95 -14.30 7.27
N GLU A 136 -25.21 -14.17 6.88
CA GLU A 136 -25.68 -13.32 5.77
C GLU A 136 -25.08 -11.90 5.81
N ARG A 137 -24.78 -11.37 7.00
CA ARG A 137 -24.03 -10.11 7.20
C ARG A 137 -22.71 -10.06 6.45
N LEU A 138 -21.98 -11.17 6.40
CA LEU A 138 -20.69 -11.25 5.72
C LEU A 138 -20.82 -10.98 4.22
N ASN A 139 -21.92 -11.43 3.59
CA ASN A 139 -22.16 -11.19 2.17
C ASN A 139 -22.42 -9.71 1.91
N VAL A 140 -23.18 -9.04 2.78
CA VAL A 140 -23.42 -7.59 2.69
C VAL A 140 -22.11 -6.82 2.84
N VAL A 141 -21.25 -7.20 3.80
CA VAL A 141 -19.92 -6.61 3.98
C VAL A 141 -19.05 -6.80 2.73
N LYS A 142 -19.01 -8.01 2.17
CA LYS A 142 -18.28 -8.29 0.92
C LYS A 142 -18.75 -7.38 -0.22
N ASP A 143 -20.05 -7.16 -0.36
CA ASP A 143 -20.60 -6.30 -1.41
C ASP A 143 -20.25 -4.82 -1.20
N ILE A 144 -20.22 -4.36 0.05
CA ILE A 144 -19.75 -3.02 0.41
C ILE A 144 -18.27 -2.85 0.04
N PHE A 145 -17.43 -3.79 0.46
CA PHE A 145 -16.00 -3.76 0.18
C PHE A 145 -15.73 -3.80 -1.33
N ARG A 146 -16.41 -4.68 -2.07
CA ARG A 146 -16.31 -4.78 -3.53
C ARG A 146 -16.71 -3.46 -4.21
N SER A 147 -17.79 -2.83 -3.74
CA SER A 147 -18.27 -1.55 -4.28
C SER A 147 -17.27 -0.41 -4.01
N ALA A 148 -16.76 -0.30 -2.79
CA ALA A 148 -15.74 0.69 -2.44
C ALA A 148 -14.45 0.49 -3.25
N CYS A 149 -13.99 -0.75 -3.39
CA CYS A 149 -12.82 -1.07 -4.21
C CYS A 149 -13.01 -0.65 -5.67
N SER A 150 -14.18 -0.93 -6.26
CA SER A 150 -14.52 -0.53 -7.63
C SER A 150 -14.44 0.99 -7.85
N MET A 151 -14.90 1.79 -6.88
CA MET A 151 -14.85 3.26 -6.96
C MET A 151 -13.42 3.82 -7.02
N HIS A 152 -12.44 3.11 -6.45
CA HIS A 152 -11.04 3.54 -6.39
C HIS A 152 -10.14 2.82 -7.39
N ASN A 153 -10.71 2.06 -8.35
CA ASN A 153 -9.97 1.19 -9.27
C ASN A 153 -9.08 0.17 -8.54
N ILE A 154 -9.61 -0.41 -7.46
CA ILE A 154 -8.95 -1.42 -6.63
C ILE A 154 -9.64 -2.76 -6.90
N ILE A 155 -8.85 -3.80 -7.12
CA ILE A 155 -9.37 -5.17 -7.29
C ILE A 155 -9.80 -5.69 -5.92
N PHE A 156 -10.99 -6.27 -5.83
CA PHE A 156 -11.43 -6.97 -4.63
C PHE A 156 -11.19 -8.47 -4.79
N ILE A 157 -10.47 -9.08 -3.85
CA ILE A 157 -10.21 -10.52 -3.79
C ILE A 157 -10.91 -11.07 -2.55
N ASP A 158 -11.79 -12.05 -2.75
CA ASP A 158 -12.48 -12.78 -1.68
C ASP A 158 -11.71 -14.07 -1.39
N SER A 159 -10.99 -14.09 -0.27
CA SER A 159 -10.19 -15.22 0.21
C SER A 159 -10.80 -15.87 1.46
N THR A 160 -12.10 -15.67 1.74
CA THR A 160 -12.75 -16.34 2.87
C THR A 160 -12.69 -17.85 2.70
N LEU A 161 -12.15 -18.57 3.70
CA LEU A 161 -12.17 -20.02 3.75
C LEU A 161 -13.63 -20.50 3.81
N THR A 162 -14.08 -21.21 2.77
CA THR A 162 -15.33 -21.99 2.76
C THR A 162 -15.19 -23.28 3.54
#